data_AF-A0A1D7QVN2-F1
#
_entry.id   AF-A0A1D7QVN2-F1
#
_cell.length_a   1.000
_cell.length_b   1.000
_cell.length_c   1.000
_cell.angle_alpha   90.00
_cell.angle_beta   90.00
_cell.angle_gamma   90.00
#
_symmetry.space_group_name_H-M   'P 1'
#
loop_
_entity.id
_entity.type
_entity.pdbx_description
1 polymer ?
#
loop_
_entity_poly.entity_id
_entity_poly.type
_entity_poly.pdbx_seq_one_letter_code
_entity_poly.pdbx_strand_id
1 'polypeptide(L)' 'MRHEVSSLELIPGSGGVFEIKVNDELIFSKFETDQFPDHMEIINTLQRKLQQSQ' A
#
# COMPACT_ATOMS: atom_id res chain seq x y z
N MET A 1 -11.87 6.47 -13.63
CA MET A 1 -10.94 5.55 -12.93
C MET A 1 -11.72 4.77 -11.86
N ARG A 2 -12.25 3.58 -12.15
CA ARG A 2 -12.79 2.68 -11.11
C ARG A 2 -12.47 1.19 -11.34
N HIS A 3 -11.70 0.87 -12.40
CA HIS A 3 -11.48 -0.51 -12.85
C HIS A 3 -10.02 -0.82 -13.23
N GLU A 4 -9.03 -0.14 -12.62
CA GLU A 4 -7.60 -0.40 -12.93
C GLU A 4 -6.92 -1.38 -11.94
N VAL A 5 -7.58 -1.73 -10.84
CA VAL A 5 -7.07 -2.72 -9.89
C VAL A 5 -7.46 -4.12 -10.38
N SER A 6 -6.47 -4.90 -10.79
CA SER A 6 -6.68 -6.28 -11.28
C SER A 6 -6.98 -7.27 -10.14
N SER A 7 -6.39 -7.04 -8.96
CA SER A 7 -6.55 -7.89 -7.79
C SER A 7 -6.27 -7.12 -6.50
N LEU A 8 -6.86 -7.59 -5.41
CA LEU A 8 -6.59 -7.11 -4.05
C LEU A 8 -6.54 -8.33 -3.14
N GLU A 9 -5.44 -8.47 -2.41
CA GLU A 9 -5.21 -9.60 -1.52
C GLU A 9 -4.99 -9.10 -0.09
N LEU A 10 -5.55 -9.84 0.87
CA LEU A 10 -5.26 -9.68 2.29
C LEU A 10 -4.43 -10.88 2.73
N ILE A 11 -3.13 -10.67 2.91
CA ILE A 11 -2.18 -11.71 3.29
C ILE A 11 -2.06 -11.71 4.82
N PRO A 12 -2.47 -12.77 5.53
CA PRO A 12 -2.29 -12.85 6.98
C PRO A 12 -0.81 -12.80 7.35
N GLY A 13 -0.42 -11.79 8.10
CA GLY A 13 0.92 -11.66 8.66
C GLY A 13 1.02 -12.19 10.09
N SER A 14 2.24 -12.29 10.60
CA SER A 14 2.55 -12.63 11.99
C SER A 14 3.33 -11.49 12.67
N GLY A 15 3.30 -11.43 14.02
CA GLY A 15 4.16 -10.49 14.77
C GLY A 15 3.70 -9.02 14.75
N GLY A 16 2.42 -8.75 14.46
CA GLY A 16 1.88 -7.39 14.50
C GLY A 16 2.32 -6.48 13.35
N VAL A 17 2.86 -7.07 12.27
CA VAL A 17 3.23 -6.34 11.05
C VAL A 17 1.98 -5.87 10.30
N PHE A 18 2.06 -4.67 9.75
CA PHE A 18 1.07 -4.13 8.82
C PHE A 18 1.84 -3.45 7.69
N GLU A 19 1.81 -4.06 6.51
CA GLU A 19 2.50 -3.61 5.32
C GLU A 19 1.50 -3.44 4.18
N ILE A 20 1.75 -2.43 3.34
CA ILE A 20 0.97 -2.20 2.13
C ILE A 20 1.94 -2.23 0.95
N LYS A 21 1.61 -3.04 -0.05
CA LYS A 21 2.38 -3.19 -1.28
C LYS A 21 1.52 -2.88 -2.50
N VAL A 22 2.14 -2.36 -3.55
CA VAL A 22 1.53 -2.19 -4.88
C VAL A 22 2.48 -2.76 -5.92
N ASN A 23 2.00 -3.69 -6.75
CA ASN A 23 2.84 -4.40 -7.73
C ASN A 23 4.15 -4.93 -7.10
N ASP A 24 4.03 -5.62 -5.96
CA ASP A 24 5.12 -6.14 -5.12
C ASP A 24 6.07 -5.11 -4.48
N GLU A 25 5.89 -3.81 -4.74
CA GLU A 25 6.66 -2.75 -4.12
C GLU A 25 6.06 -2.33 -2.77
N LEU A 26 6.89 -2.32 -1.71
CA LEU A 26 6.51 -1.82 -0.40
C LEU A 26 6.31 -0.29 -0.45
N ILE A 27 5.10 0.15 -0.10
CA ILE A 27 4.76 1.58 -0.03
C ILE A 27 4.51 2.08 1.40
N PHE A 28 4.33 1.15 2.35
CA PHE A 28 4.17 1.48 3.76
C PHE A 28 4.51 0.28 4.65
N SER A 29 5.18 0.53 5.78
CA SER A 29 5.39 -0.44 6.86
C SER A 29 5.15 0.20 8.23
N LYS A 30 4.17 -0.33 8.97
CA LYS A 30 3.96 0.01 10.38
C LYS A 30 5.17 -0.38 11.23
N PHE A 31 5.88 -1.45 10.85
CA PHE A 31 7.04 -1.91 11.61
C PHE A 31 8.19 -0.90 11.56
N GLU A 32 8.36 -0.20 10.43
CA GLU A 32 9.38 0.85 10.27
C GLU A 32 8.95 2.20 10.86
N THR A 33 7.67 2.54 10.74
CA THR A 33 7.13 3.86 11.14
C THR A 33 6.62 3.91 12.58
N ASP A 34 6.43 2.74 13.20
CA ASP A 34 5.80 2.54 14.51
C ASP A 34 4.40 3.18 14.65
N GLN A 35 3.72 3.46 13.54
CA GLN A 35 2.39 4.07 13.51
C GLN A 35 1.52 3.42 12.43
N PHE A 36 0.19 3.58 12.52
CA PHE A 36 -0.70 3.26 11.39
C PHE A 36 -0.73 4.43 10.41
N PRO A 37 -0.90 4.17 9.10
CA PRO A 37 -0.93 5.25 8.12
C PRO A 37 -2.27 5.99 8.18
N ASP A 38 -2.26 7.27 7.81
CA ASP A 38 -3.50 7.92 7.42
C ASP A 38 -3.99 7.38 6.07
N HIS A 39 -5.30 7.19 5.93
CA HIS A 39 -5.89 6.68 4.70
C HIS A 39 -5.56 7.54 3.47
N MET A 40 -5.49 8.87 3.60
CA MET A 40 -5.15 9.76 2.49
C MET A 40 -3.67 9.66 2.12
N GLU A 41 -2.79 9.34 3.07
CA GLU A 41 -1.36 9.11 2.78
C GLU A 41 -1.17 7.94 1.81
N ILE A 42 -1.85 6.83 2.08
CA ILE A 42 -1.80 5.63 1.23
C ILE A 42 -2.42 5.92 -0.14
N ILE A 43 -3.60 6.54 -0.19
CA ILE A 43 -4.28 6.88 -1.45
C ILE A 43 -3.39 7.77 -2.33
N ASN A 44 -2.79 8.81 -1.74
CA ASN A 44 -1.92 9.72 -2.48
C ASN A 44 -0.64 9.01 -2.97
N THR A 45 -0.09 8.10 -2.16
CA THR A 45 1.10 7.31 -2.55
C THR A 45 0.79 6.37 -3.70
N LEU A 46 -0.34 5.68 -3.66
CA LEU A 46 -0.82 4.82 -4.75
C LEU A 46 -1.00 5.63 -6.05
N GLN A 47 -1.64 6.79 -5.98
CA GLN A 47 -1.82 7.66 -7.17
C GLN A 47 -0.49 8.07 -7.79
N ARG A 48 0.49 8.49 -6.98
CA ARG A 48 1.82 8.85 -7.49
C ARG A 48 2.52 7.67 -8.15
N LYS A 49 2.46 6.47 -7.55
CA LYS A 49 3.09 5.25 -8.09
C LYS A 49 2.51 4.83 -9.44
N LEU A 50 1.19 4.93 -9.60
CA LEU A 50 0.51 4.60 -10.86
C LEU A 50 0.78 5.63 -11.96
N GLN A 51 0.98 6.91 -11.62
CA GLN A 51 1.34 7.95 -12.58
C GLN A 51 2.79 7.86 -13.09
N GLN A 52 3.72 7.36 -12.26
CA GLN A 52 5.14 7.22 -12.63
C GLN A 52 5.41 6.03 -13.56
N SER A 53 4.46 5.11 -13.68
CA SER A 53 4.57 3.89 -14.50
C SER A 53 3.86 4.04 -15.86
N GLN A 54 3.47 5.26 -16.25
CA GLN A 54 2.87 5.65 -17.54
C GLN A 54 3.75 6.69 -18.22
#